data_AF-A0A7G8X479-F1
#
_entry.id   AF-A0A7G8X479-F1
#
_cell.length_a   1.000
_cell.length_b   1.000
_cell.length_c   1.000
_cell.angle_alpha   90.00
_cell.angle_beta   90.00
_cell.angle_gamma   90.00
#
_symmetry.space_group_name_H-M   'P 1'
#
loop_
_entity.id
_entity.type
_entity.pdbx_description
1 polymer ?
#
loop_
_entity_poly.entity_id
_entity_poly.type
_entity_poly.pdbx_seq_one_letter_code
_entity_poly.pdbx_strand_id
1 'polypeptide(L)'
;MSANGWKGKLYWFVEVVTMLAVLQLMWIGLTLLGLVVLGISPATVGLFVVMRKRLQGQDSLRSLTSNYWATYKAEFINSNKIGIILIVIGYFLVLNLRIVLTINGTFGLLMITLMVMISILYAVMVMNIFQVFANYELPLLRYFSASLLLSISYPIQVIGSVMGLYVFYRGFLIIPGLLPFFGISVSILFLTWMSSQIFRLKGESDGSFQVEEVK
;
A
#
# COMPACT_ATOMS: atom_id res chain seq x y z
N MET A 1 14.32 -18.29 19.69
CA MET A 1 14.59 -18.30 21.14
C MET A 1 13.39 -17.71 21.85
N SER A 2 12.72 -18.52 22.69
CA SER A 2 11.49 -18.18 23.40
C SER A 2 11.77 -17.15 24.50
N ALA A 3 11.42 -15.89 24.25
CA ALA A 3 11.26 -14.89 25.30
C ALA A 3 9.78 -14.87 25.74
N ASN A 4 9.31 -15.95 26.38
CA ASN A 4 8.00 -15.99 27.03
C ASN A 4 8.04 -15.14 28.30
N GLY A 5 7.78 -13.84 28.14
CA GLY A 5 7.66 -12.86 29.23
C GLY A 5 7.44 -11.45 28.69
N TRP A 6 7.06 -10.52 29.57
CA TRP A 6 6.84 -9.10 29.25
C TRP A 6 8.05 -8.44 28.54
N LYS A 7 9.27 -8.87 28.90
CA LYS A 7 10.52 -8.42 28.26
C LYS A 7 10.55 -8.78 26.78
N GLY A 8 10.14 -10.00 26.39
CA GLY A 8 10.10 -10.42 24.98
C GLY A 8 9.12 -9.59 24.16
N LYS A 9 7.93 -9.31 24.71
CA LYS A 9 6.95 -8.41 24.08
C LYS A 9 7.50 -6.99 23.91
N LEU A 10 8.21 -6.48 24.91
CA LEU A 10 8.85 -5.16 24.84
C LEU A 10 9.95 -5.11 23.77
N TYR A 11 10.82 -6.12 23.71
CA TYR A 11 11.86 -6.22 22.68
C TYR A 11 11.25 -6.22 21.28
N TRP A 12 10.22 -7.05 21.05
CA TRP A 12 9.52 -7.10 19.78
C TRP A 12 8.86 -5.76 19.42
N PHE A 13 8.24 -5.07 20.39
CA PHE A 13 7.63 -3.76 20.16
C PHE A 13 8.68 -2.72 19.74
N VAL A 14 9.79 -2.62 20.47
CA VAL A 14 10.89 -1.71 20.14
C VAL A 14 11.49 -2.03 18.77
N GLU A 15 11.61 -3.32 18.44
CA GLU A 15 12.08 -3.79 17.15
C GLU A 15 11.17 -3.31 16.01
N VAL A 16 9.84 -3.46 16.14
CA VAL A 16 8.85 -3.01 15.16
C VAL A 16 8.86 -1.49 15.01
N VAL A 17 8.91 -0.73 16.11
CA VAL A 17 8.96 0.74 16.07
C VAL A 17 10.23 1.22 15.37
N THR A 18 11.38 0.63 15.69
CA THR A 18 12.66 0.97 15.06
C THR A 18 12.64 0.67 13.56
N MET A 19 12.11 -0.51 13.19
CA MET A 19 11.95 -0.89 11.79
C MET A 19 11.09 0.11 11.03
N LEU A 20 9.94 0.52 11.58
CA LEU A 20 9.05 1.49 10.94
C LEU A 20 9.70 2.85 10.74
N ALA A 21 10.48 3.32 11.71
CA ALA A 21 11.22 4.57 11.61
C ALA A 21 12.32 4.49 10.53
N VAL A 22 13.11 3.40 10.50
CA VAL A 22 14.15 3.18 9.48
C VAL A 22 13.53 3.13 8.09
N LEU A 23 12.44 2.39 7.91
CA LEU A 23 11.75 2.28 6.63
C LEU A 23 11.16 3.63 6.17
N GLN A 24 10.66 4.45 7.08
CA GLN A 24 10.18 5.79 6.75
C GLN A 24 11.32 6.70 6.30
N LEU A 25 12.45 6.71 7.02
CA LEU A 25 13.62 7.49 6.63
C LEU A 25 14.18 7.04 5.27
N MET A 26 14.22 5.73 5.02
CA MET A 26 14.57 5.20 3.71
C MET A 26 13.58 5.65 2.64
N TRP A 27 12.26 5.57 2.90
CA TRP A 27 11.26 6.03 1.94
C TRP A 27 11.46 7.50 1.57
N ILE A 28 11.75 8.38 2.55
CA ILE A 28 12.05 9.79 2.30
C ILE A 28 13.33 9.92 1.46
N GLY A 29 14.42 9.28 1.87
CA GLY A 29 15.69 9.34 1.14
C GLY A 29 15.58 8.84 -0.30
N LEU A 30 14.91 7.72 -0.53
CA LEU A 30 14.67 7.13 -1.85
C LEU A 30 13.76 7.98 -2.73
N THR A 31 12.76 8.62 -2.11
CA THR A 31 11.88 9.56 -2.81
C THR A 31 12.68 10.78 -3.28
N LEU A 32 13.54 11.33 -2.43
CA LEU A 32 14.42 12.46 -2.78
C LEU A 32 15.43 12.09 -3.87
N LEU A 33 16.03 10.90 -3.80
CA LEU A 33 16.97 10.40 -4.82
C LEU A 33 16.32 10.29 -6.21
N GLY A 34 15.03 9.97 -6.28
CA GLY A 34 14.26 9.90 -7.53
C GLY A 34 13.62 11.23 -7.94
N LEU A 35 14.16 12.38 -7.54
CA LEU A 35 13.60 13.71 -7.85
C LEU A 35 12.14 13.90 -7.39
N VAL A 36 11.78 13.26 -6.27
CA VAL A 36 10.43 13.22 -5.69
C VAL A 36 9.42 12.47 -6.56
N VAL A 37 9.11 12.97 -7.75
CA VAL A 37 8.07 12.44 -8.63
C VAL A 37 8.39 11.03 -9.13
N LEU A 38 9.63 10.79 -9.55
CA LEU A 38 10.06 9.45 -10.02
C LEU A 38 10.54 8.56 -8.87
N GLY A 39 10.73 9.12 -7.67
CA GLY A 39 11.16 8.38 -6.49
C GLY A 39 10.00 7.80 -5.68
N ILE A 40 8.85 8.46 -5.69
CA ILE A 40 7.72 8.12 -4.80
C ILE A 40 7.14 6.73 -5.10
N SER A 41 7.00 6.39 -6.39
CA SER A 41 6.45 5.11 -6.83
C SER A 41 7.38 3.94 -6.44
N PRO A 42 8.67 3.92 -6.85
CA PRO A 42 9.57 2.83 -6.48
C PRO A 42 9.87 2.76 -4.98
N ALA A 43 9.89 3.89 -4.26
CA ALA A 43 10.01 3.88 -2.80
C ALA A 43 8.78 3.19 -2.16
N THR A 44 7.58 3.53 -2.60
CA THR A 44 6.35 2.92 -2.08
C THR A 44 6.29 1.42 -2.37
N VAL A 45 6.62 1.00 -3.59
CA VAL A 45 6.70 -0.42 -3.97
C VAL A 45 7.69 -1.17 -3.10
N GLY A 46 8.92 -0.66 -2.95
CA GLY A 46 9.93 -1.31 -2.14
C GLY A 46 9.51 -1.46 -0.68
N LEU A 47 8.80 -0.46 -0.13
CA LEU A 47 8.25 -0.52 1.22
C LEU A 47 7.19 -1.61 1.36
N PHE A 48 6.26 -1.74 0.39
CA PHE A 48 5.29 -2.84 0.40
C PHE A 48 5.95 -4.22 0.32
N VAL A 49 6.93 -4.40 -0.57
CA VAL A 49 7.66 -5.67 -0.74
C VAL A 49 8.37 -6.08 0.54
N VAL A 50 9.11 -5.16 1.14
CA VAL A 50 9.88 -5.42 2.36
C VAL A 50 8.97 -5.66 3.56
N MET A 51 7.89 -4.89 3.68
CA MET A 51 6.91 -5.07 4.76
C MET A 51 6.20 -6.43 4.67
N ARG A 52 5.86 -6.86 3.45
CA ARG A 52 5.29 -8.18 3.20
C ARG A 52 6.25 -9.29 3.62
N LYS A 53 7.50 -9.26 3.16
CA LYS A 53 8.52 -10.26 3.53
C LYS A 53 8.73 -10.34 5.04
N ARG A 54 8.72 -9.18 5.70
CA ARG A 54 8.82 -9.12 7.16
C ARG A 54 7.62 -9.76 7.85
N LEU A 55 6.40 -9.47 7.42
CA LEU A 55 5.17 -10.08 7.97
C LEU A 55 5.12 -11.60 7.74
N GLN A 56 5.78 -12.09 6.69
CA GLN A 56 5.93 -13.53 6.39
C GLN A 56 7.08 -14.20 7.15
N GLY A 57 7.82 -13.47 7.99
CA GLY A 57 8.95 -13.99 8.75
C GLY A 57 10.21 -14.27 7.90
N GLN A 58 10.24 -13.84 6.65
CA GLN A 58 11.33 -14.13 5.70
C GLN A 58 12.52 -13.18 5.82
N ASP A 59 12.36 -12.04 6.51
CA ASP A 59 13.38 -11.00 6.58
C ASP A 59 13.75 -10.59 8.00
N SER A 60 15.06 -10.47 8.22
CA SER A 60 15.65 -9.92 9.44
C SER A 60 15.85 -8.40 9.29
N LEU A 61 15.91 -7.68 10.41
CA LEU A 61 16.20 -6.24 10.40
C LEU A 61 17.53 -5.88 9.70
N ARG A 62 18.49 -6.82 9.68
CA ARG A 62 19.81 -6.63 9.06
C ARG A 62 19.77 -6.69 7.54
N SER A 63 18.91 -7.53 6.95
CA SER A 63 18.73 -7.64 5.48
C SER A 63 17.75 -6.61 4.93
N LEU A 64 16.89 -6.05 5.79
CA LEU A 64 15.80 -5.13 5.44
C LEU A 64 16.22 -3.98 4.52
N THR A 65 17.28 -3.26 4.89
CA THR A 65 17.73 -2.06 4.15
C THR A 65 18.35 -2.42 2.81
N SER A 66 19.15 -3.49 2.78
CA SER A 66 19.74 -4.02 1.54
C SER A 66 18.66 -4.48 0.57
N ASN A 67 17.67 -5.21 1.07
CA ASN A 67 16.55 -5.70 0.27
C ASN A 67 15.71 -4.54 -0.27
N TYR A 68 15.42 -3.53 0.56
CA TYR A 68 14.69 -2.35 0.10
C TYR A 68 15.45 -1.64 -1.03
N TRP A 69 16.75 -1.41 -0.86
CA TRP A 69 17.57 -0.78 -1.89
C TRP A 69 17.62 -1.57 -3.20
N ALA A 70 17.76 -2.90 -3.10
CA ALA A 70 17.75 -3.79 -4.26
C ALA A 70 16.39 -3.74 -4.99
N THR A 71 15.27 -3.81 -4.26
CA THR A 71 13.93 -3.71 -4.84
C THR A 71 13.68 -2.34 -5.46
N TYR A 72 14.12 -1.25 -4.82
CA TYR A 72 13.97 0.11 -5.37
C TYR A 72 14.63 0.23 -6.76
N LYS A 73 15.85 -0.31 -6.91
CA LYS A 73 16.57 -0.28 -8.18
C LYS A 73 15.91 -1.17 -9.24
N ALA A 74 15.52 -2.39 -8.86
CA ALA A 74 14.89 -3.33 -9.79
C ALA A 74 13.57 -2.78 -10.32
N GLU A 75 12.75 -2.19 -9.45
CA GLU A 75 11.41 -1.74 -9.80
C GLU A 75 11.33 -0.28 -10.26
N PHE A 76 12.46 0.44 -10.34
CA PHE A 76 12.48 1.87 -10.66
C PHE A 76 11.70 2.21 -11.94
N ILE A 77 11.91 1.45 -13.01
CA ILE A 77 11.27 1.71 -14.31
C ILE A 77 9.81 1.24 -14.30
N ASN A 78 9.55 0.03 -13.83
CA ASN A 78 8.22 -0.58 -13.91
C ASN A 78 7.21 0.13 -12.99
N SER A 79 7.62 0.45 -11.76
CA SER A 79 6.78 1.21 -10.83
C SER A 79 6.51 2.63 -11.33
N ASN A 80 7.47 3.29 -11.97
CA ASN A 80 7.25 4.63 -12.53
C ASN A 80 6.30 4.62 -13.72
N LYS A 81 6.31 3.59 -14.57
CA LYS A 81 5.30 3.45 -15.63
C LYS A 81 3.89 3.44 -15.05
N ILE A 82 3.66 2.65 -13.99
CA ILE A 82 2.36 2.60 -13.31
C ILE A 82 2.04 3.95 -12.65
N GLY A 83 3.01 4.55 -11.95
CA GLY A 83 2.86 5.84 -11.31
C GLY A 83 2.45 6.95 -12.29
N ILE A 84 3.10 7.02 -13.45
CA ILE A 84 2.78 7.99 -14.52
C ILE A 84 1.36 7.75 -15.05
N ILE A 85 0.99 6.50 -15.35
CA ILE A 85 -0.36 6.18 -15.82
C ILE A 85 -1.41 6.60 -14.78
N LEU A 86 -1.17 6.32 -13.50
CA LEU A 86 -2.06 6.74 -12.41
C LEU A 86 -2.20 8.26 -12.35
N ILE A 87 -1.08 9.00 -12.44
CA ILE A 87 -1.09 10.47 -12.44
C ILE A 87 -1.89 11.01 -13.63
N VAL A 88 -1.69 10.46 -14.82
CA VAL A 88 -2.42 10.88 -16.03
C VAL A 88 -3.92 10.64 -15.86
N ILE A 89 -4.34 9.45 -15.41
CA ILE A 89 -5.75 9.13 -15.16
C ILE A 89 -6.33 10.08 -14.10
N GLY A 90 -5.62 10.30 -13.00
CA GLY A 90 -6.05 11.18 -11.93
C GLY A 90 -6.19 12.64 -12.39
N TYR A 91 -5.26 13.12 -13.23
CA TYR A 91 -5.32 14.45 -13.83
C TYR A 91 -6.58 14.62 -14.70
N PHE A 92 -6.85 13.67 -15.61
CA PHE A 92 -8.05 13.71 -16.43
C PHE A 92 -9.32 13.62 -15.60
N LEU A 93 -9.33 12.81 -14.53
CA LEU A 93 -10.47 12.69 -13.64
C LEU A 93 -10.80 14.02 -12.95
N VAL A 94 -9.78 14.71 -12.40
CA VAL A 94 -9.95 16.03 -11.78
C VAL A 94 -10.44 17.07 -12.79
N LEU A 95 -9.89 17.06 -14.00
CA LEU A 95 -10.30 17.99 -15.06
C LEU A 95 -11.77 17.76 -15.45
N ASN A 96 -12.17 16.50 -15.69
CA ASN A 96 -13.56 16.16 -16.02
C ASN A 96 -14.52 16.49 -14.88
N LEU A 97 -14.15 16.22 -13.63
CA LEU A 97 -14.97 16.56 -12.47
C LEU A 97 -15.21 18.07 -12.40
N ARG A 98 -14.19 18.90 -12.65
CA ARG A 98 -14.34 20.36 -12.71
C ARG A 98 -15.29 20.81 -13.81
N ILE A 99 -15.24 20.18 -15.00
CA ILE A 99 -16.16 20.48 -16.09
C ILE A 99 -17.60 20.12 -15.69
N VAL A 100 -17.81 18.91 -15.17
CA VAL A 100 -19.13 18.41 -14.79
C VAL A 100 -19.80 19.28 -13.72
N LEU A 101 -19.01 19.84 -12.79
CA LEU A 101 -19.50 20.78 -11.77
C LEU A 101 -20.06 22.09 -12.34
N THR A 102 -19.75 22.44 -13.59
CA THR A 102 -20.31 23.64 -14.26
C THR A 102 -21.64 23.38 -14.97
N ILE A 103 -22.03 22.11 -15.12
CA ILE A 103 -23.24 21.71 -15.84
C ILE A 103 -24.41 21.73 -14.86
N ASN A 104 -25.44 22.53 -15.16
CA ASN A 104 -26.64 22.64 -14.34
C ASN A 104 -27.77 21.70 -14.81
N GLY A 105 -28.73 21.46 -13.92
CA GLY A 105 -29.93 20.67 -14.19
C GLY A 105 -29.74 19.15 -14.02
N THR A 106 -30.78 18.38 -14.37
CA THR A 106 -30.84 16.92 -14.17
C THR A 106 -29.70 16.17 -14.87
N PHE A 107 -29.27 16.65 -16.04
CA PHE A 107 -28.14 16.07 -16.76
C PHE A 107 -26.81 16.27 -16.01
N GLY A 108 -26.61 17.44 -15.40
CA GLY A 108 -25.47 17.70 -14.52
C GLY A 108 -25.46 16.79 -13.30
N LEU A 109 -26.63 16.57 -12.68
CA LEU A 109 -26.77 15.65 -11.54
C LEU A 109 -26.44 14.18 -11.91
N LEU A 110 -26.83 13.73 -13.10
CA LEU A 110 -26.46 12.40 -13.58
C LEU A 110 -24.94 12.29 -13.78
N MET A 111 -24.35 13.28 -14.44
CA MET A 111 -22.91 13.31 -14.73
C MET A 111 -22.06 13.37 -13.47
N ILE A 112 -22.44 14.19 -12.47
CA ILE A 112 -21.70 14.28 -11.21
C ILE A 112 -21.77 12.96 -10.45
N THR A 113 -22.93 12.29 -10.45
CA THR A 113 -23.10 10.99 -9.81
C THR A 113 -22.16 9.95 -10.44
N LEU A 114 -22.10 9.89 -11.78
CA LEU A 114 -21.18 9.01 -12.50
C LEU A 114 -19.71 9.34 -12.22
N MET A 115 -19.34 10.62 -12.21
CA MET A 115 -17.96 11.04 -11.94
C MET A 115 -17.53 10.72 -10.50
N VAL A 116 -18.41 10.88 -9.52
CA VAL A 116 -18.15 10.50 -8.14
C VAL A 116 -17.93 8.99 -8.02
N MET A 117 -18.76 8.17 -8.68
CA MET A 117 -18.60 6.72 -8.70
C MET A 117 -17.25 6.31 -9.32
N ILE A 118 -16.87 6.88 -10.47
CA ILE A 118 -15.57 6.63 -11.11
C ILE A 118 -14.42 7.06 -10.19
N SER A 119 -14.58 8.19 -9.49
CA SER A 119 -13.56 8.69 -8.54
C SER A 119 -13.36 7.77 -7.35
N ILE A 120 -14.44 7.19 -6.82
CA ILE A 120 -14.36 6.19 -5.74
C ILE A 120 -13.63 4.94 -6.24
N LEU A 121 -13.99 4.43 -7.42
CA LEU A 121 -13.31 3.25 -8.01
C LEU A 121 -11.82 3.52 -8.23
N TYR A 122 -11.47 4.70 -8.74
CA TYR A 122 -10.08 5.12 -8.91
C TYR A 122 -9.33 5.22 -7.57
N ALA A 123 -9.93 5.82 -6.54
CA ALA A 123 -9.31 5.94 -5.23
C ALA A 123 -9.00 4.57 -4.61
N VAL A 124 -9.96 3.65 -4.69
CA VAL A 124 -9.81 2.28 -4.19
C VAL A 124 -8.80 1.48 -5.02
N MET A 125 -8.74 1.71 -6.33
CA MET A 125 -7.70 1.13 -7.20
C MET A 125 -6.30 1.60 -6.78
N VAL A 126 -6.07 2.92 -6.66
CA VAL A 126 -4.79 3.51 -6.26
C VAL A 126 -4.32 2.96 -4.91
N MET A 127 -5.25 2.76 -3.98
CA MET A 127 -4.97 2.22 -2.66
C MET A 127 -4.41 0.79 -2.70
N ASN A 128 -4.93 -0.04 -3.62
CA ASN A 128 -4.57 -1.46 -3.70
C ASN A 128 -3.52 -1.77 -4.77
N ILE A 129 -3.33 -0.92 -5.79
CA ILE A 129 -2.46 -1.21 -6.93
C ILE A 129 -1.01 -1.47 -6.53
N PHE A 130 -0.48 -0.72 -5.56
CA PHE A 130 0.87 -0.95 -5.04
C PHE A 130 0.99 -2.25 -4.25
N GLN A 131 -0.09 -2.67 -3.57
CA GLN A 131 -0.14 -3.98 -2.93
C GLN A 131 -0.15 -5.09 -3.98
N VAL A 132 -0.94 -4.97 -5.03
CA VAL A 132 -0.96 -5.94 -6.13
C VAL A 132 0.40 -6.02 -6.79
N PHE A 133 1.04 -4.88 -7.02
CA PHE A 133 2.37 -4.80 -7.59
C PHE A 133 3.41 -5.53 -6.74
N ALA A 134 3.38 -5.35 -5.42
CA ALA A 134 4.29 -6.03 -4.50
C ALA A 134 3.98 -7.53 -4.32
N ASN A 135 2.77 -7.98 -4.67
CA ASN A 135 2.33 -9.35 -4.49
C ASN A 135 2.44 -10.22 -5.75
N TYR A 136 2.33 -9.61 -6.92
CA TYR A 136 2.19 -10.32 -8.19
C TYR A 136 3.09 -9.75 -9.28
N GLU A 137 3.66 -10.64 -10.08
CA GLU A 137 4.34 -10.30 -11.33
C GLU A 137 3.32 -10.41 -12.47
N LEU A 138 2.80 -9.26 -12.93
CA LEU A 138 1.75 -9.19 -13.94
C LEU A 138 2.18 -8.25 -15.08
N PRO A 139 1.62 -8.42 -16.29
CA PRO A 139 1.75 -7.40 -17.32
C PRO A 139 1.05 -6.10 -16.90
N LEU A 140 1.59 -4.95 -17.32
CA LEU A 140 1.20 -3.60 -16.84
C LEU A 140 -0.32 -3.37 -16.72
N LEU A 141 -1.10 -3.70 -17.75
CA LEU A 141 -2.55 -3.48 -17.75
C LEU A 141 -3.29 -4.36 -16.73
N ARG A 142 -2.78 -5.56 -16.44
CA ARG A 142 -3.43 -6.47 -15.48
C ARG A 142 -3.31 -5.99 -14.04
N TYR A 143 -2.36 -5.11 -13.71
CA TYR A 143 -2.32 -4.50 -12.37
C TYR A 143 -3.55 -3.66 -12.06
N PHE A 144 -4.03 -2.89 -13.05
CA PHE A 144 -5.22 -2.05 -12.90
C PHE A 144 -6.49 -2.90 -12.75
N SER A 145 -6.68 -3.89 -13.63
CA SER A 145 -7.82 -4.80 -13.53
C SER A 145 -7.78 -5.63 -12.25
N ALA A 146 -6.61 -6.16 -11.86
CA ALA A 146 -6.48 -6.97 -10.66
C ALA A 146 -6.71 -6.17 -9.37
N SER A 147 -6.23 -4.92 -9.30
CA SER A 147 -6.47 -4.05 -8.15
C SER A 147 -7.94 -3.69 -7.99
N LEU A 148 -8.66 -3.42 -9.08
CA LEU A 148 -10.11 -3.23 -9.06
C LEU A 148 -10.85 -4.51 -8.67
N LEU A 149 -10.49 -5.65 -9.27
CA LEU A 149 -11.13 -6.94 -8.97
C LEU A 149 -10.95 -7.30 -7.49
N LEU A 150 -9.74 -7.20 -6.94
CA LEU A 150 -9.50 -7.44 -5.51
C LEU A 150 -10.36 -6.54 -4.63
N SER A 151 -10.48 -5.27 -5.01
CA SER A 151 -11.29 -4.30 -4.27
C SER A 151 -12.78 -4.64 -4.28
N ILE A 152 -13.29 -5.11 -5.41
CA ILE A 152 -14.70 -5.52 -5.58
C ILE A 152 -14.95 -6.87 -4.91
N SER A 153 -13.99 -7.80 -4.98
CA SER A 153 -14.10 -9.13 -4.36
C SER A 153 -14.05 -9.07 -2.85
N TYR A 154 -13.35 -8.09 -2.26
CA TYR A 154 -13.17 -7.97 -0.81
C TYR A 154 -13.56 -6.58 -0.28
N PRO A 155 -14.85 -6.19 -0.38
CA PRO A 155 -15.31 -4.85 0.00
C PRO A 155 -15.13 -4.55 1.49
N ILE A 156 -15.25 -5.58 2.35
CA ILE A 156 -15.03 -5.45 3.80
C ILE A 156 -13.59 -5.03 4.10
N GLN A 157 -12.61 -5.55 3.35
CA GLN A 157 -11.21 -5.17 3.50
C GLN A 157 -10.97 -3.73 3.05
N VAL A 158 -11.56 -3.32 1.92
CA VAL A 158 -11.47 -1.94 1.44
C VAL A 158 -12.04 -0.99 2.49
N ILE A 159 -13.23 -1.27 3.02
CA ILE A 159 -13.87 -0.47 4.06
C ILE A 159 -12.98 -0.40 5.31
N GLY A 160 -12.49 -1.54 5.81
CA GLY A 160 -11.61 -1.58 6.97
C GLY A 160 -10.30 -0.82 6.75
N SER A 161 -9.77 -0.88 5.53
CA SER A 161 -8.55 -0.17 5.16
C SER A 161 -8.77 1.34 5.11
N VAL A 162 -9.89 1.80 4.53
CA VAL A 162 -10.29 3.22 4.51
C VAL A 162 -10.53 3.74 5.92
N MET A 163 -11.25 3.00 6.76
CA MET A 163 -11.47 3.38 8.15
C MET A 163 -10.16 3.48 8.93
N GLY A 164 -9.26 2.51 8.79
CA GLY A 164 -7.97 2.53 9.47
C GLY A 164 -7.08 3.69 9.02
N LEU A 165 -7.02 3.98 7.71
CA LEU A 165 -6.31 5.15 7.20
C LEU A 165 -6.92 6.46 7.73
N TYR A 166 -8.25 6.55 7.86
CA TYR A 166 -8.91 7.70 8.45
C TYR A 166 -8.53 7.89 9.94
N VAL A 167 -8.45 6.81 10.71
CA VAL A 167 -7.98 6.86 12.11
C VAL A 167 -6.54 7.35 12.18
N PHE A 168 -5.63 6.84 11.34
CA PHE A 168 -4.26 7.32 11.28
C PHE A 168 -4.18 8.80 10.89
N TYR A 169 -4.94 9.22 9.89
CA TYR A 169 -5.05 10.62 9.49
C TYR A 169 -5.43 11.52 10.68
N ARG A 170 -6.45 11.15 11.45
CA ARG A 170 -6.86 11.88 12.65
C ARG A 170 -5.76 11.90 13.73
N GLY A 171 -5.07 10.77 13.94
CA GLY A 171 -3.95 10.70 14.87
C GLY A 171 -2.78 11.62 14.49
N PHE A 172 -2.44 11.66 13.20
CA PHE A 172 -1.38 12.53 12.70
C PHE A 172 -1.75 14.01 12.74
N LEU A 173 -3.03 14.38 12.65
CA LEU A 173 -3.46 15.77 12.87
C LEU A 173 -3.26 16.22 14.32
N ILE A 174 -3.41 15.31 15.29
CA ILE A 174 -3.19 15.61 16.71
C ILE A 174 -1.69 15.75 17.00
N ILE A 175 -0.87 14.86 16.41
CA ILE A 175 0.59 14.85 16.60
C ILE A 175 1.28 14.89 15.22
N PRO A 176 1.39 16.08 14.61
CA PRO A 176 1.97 16.23 13.26
C PRO A 176 3.44 15.81 13.21
N GLY A 177 4.14 15.87 14.34
CA GLY A 177 5.53 15.41 14.47
C GLY A 177 5.73 13.92 14.16
N LEU A 178 4.69 13.07 14.22
CA LEU A 178 4.79 11.64 13.87
C LEU A 178 4.81 11.39 12.36
N LEU A 179 4.29 12.31 11.56
CA LEU A 179 4.12 12.15 10.12
C LEU A 179 5.44 11.86 9.39
N PRO A 180 6.55 12.63 9.61
CA PRO A 180 7.82 12.34 8.96
C PRO A 180 8.51 11.05 9.44
N PHE A 181 8.16 10.52 10.61
CA PHE A 181 8.79 9.31 11.17
C PHE A 181 7.99 8.02 10.95
N PHE A 182 6.67 8.11 10.83
CA PHE A 182 5.79 6.94 10.81
C PHE A 182 4.67 7.00 9.76
N GLY A 183 4.47 8.14 9.08
CA GLY A 183 3.27 8.38 8.27
C GLY A 183 2.99 7.28 7.24
N ILE A 184 3.96 7.02 6.36
CA ILE A 184 3.77 6.08 5.25
C ILE A 184 4.11 4.65 5.69
N SER A 185 5.13 4.47 6.51
CA SER A 185 5.54 3.15 7.00
C SER A 185 4.46 2.44 7.82
N VAL A 186 3.78 3.15 8.74
CA VAL A 186 2.65 2.58 9.51
C VAL A 186 1.45 2.32 8.62
N SER A 187 1.14 3.25 7.72
CA SER A 187 0.02 3.09 6.78
C SER A 187 0.22 1.84 5.91
N ILE A 188 1.42 1.65 5.35
CA ILE A 188 1.75 0.48 4.53
C ILE A 188 1.77 -0.81 5.35
N LEU A 189 2.28 -0.78 6.59
CA LEU A 189 2.20 -1.93 7.49
C LEU A 189 0.74 -2.37 7.69
N PHE A 190 -0.14 -1.44 8.03
CA PHE A 190 -1.56 -1.73 8.24
C PHE A 190 -2.24 -2.27 6.98
N LEU A 191 -2.00 -1.62 5.85
CA LEU A 191 -2.52 -2.03 4.54
C LEU A 191 -2.05 -3.44 4.13
N THR A 192 -0.77 -3.73 4.31
CA THR A 192 -0.19 -5.05 4.01
C THR A 192 -0.72 -6.11 4.97
N TRP A 193 -0.91 -5.78 6.25
CA TRP A 193 -1.49 -6.68 7.24
C TRP A 193 -2.95 -7.01 6.94
N MET A 194 -3.76 -6.02 6.55
CA MET A 194 -5.14 -6.24 6.13
C MET A 194 -5.23 -7.17 4.91
N SER A 195 -4.32 -6.99 3.95
CA SER A 195 -4.23 -7.83 2.75
C SER A 195 -3.79 -9.27 3.08
N SER A 196 -2.82 -9.44 3.99
CA SER A 196 -2.34 -10.78 4.37
C SER A 196 -3.40 -11.64 5.06
N GLN A 197 -4.37 -11.04 5.76
CA GLN A 197 -5.49 -11.79 6.33
C GLN A 197 -6.35 -12.45 5.24
N ILE A 198 -6.55 -11.80 4.09
CA ILE A 198 -7.31 -12.38 2.99
C ILE A 198 -6.58 -13.56 2.38
N PHE A 199 -5.28 -13.44 2.19
CA PHE A 199 -4.48 -14.54 1.65
C PHE A 199 -4.48 -15.75 2.58
N ARG A 200 -4.50 -15.53 3.89
CA ARG A 200 -4.63 -16.61 4.88
C ARG A 200 -6.02 -17.26 4.82
N LEU A 201 -7.08 -16.46 4.74
CA LEU A 201 -8.46 -16.96 4.60
C LEU A 201 -8.68 -17.74 3.29
N LYS A 202 -8.04 -17.31 2.19
CA LYS A 202 -8.12 -18.04 0.92
C LYS A 202 -7.35 -19.36 0.97
N GLY A 203 -6.17 -19.39 1.59
CA GLY A 203 -5.41 -20.62 1.79
C GLY A 203 -6.10 -21.61 2.74
N GLU A 204 -6.84 -21.13 3.74
CA GLU A 204 -7.68 -21.95 4.62
C GLU A 204 -8.95 -22.46 3.90
N SER A 205 -9.54 -21.67 2.99
CA SER A 205 -10.72 -22.06 2.19
C SER A 205 -10.40 -23.02 1.04
N ASP A 206 -9.18 -22.97 0.47
CA ASP A 206 -8.75 -23.84 -0.64
C ASP A 206 -8.05 -25.13 -0.15
N GLY A 207 -8.00 -25.38 1.18
CA GLY A 207 -7.52 -26.65 1.74
C GLY A 207 -6.04 -26.98 1.47
N SER A 208 -5.23 -26.04 1.00
CA SER A 208 -3.81 -26.26 0.68
C SER A 208 -2.88 -25.67 1.75
N PHE A 209 -2.94 -26.22 2.95
CA PHE A 209 -1.83 -26.20 3.91
C PHE A 209 -1.62 -27.61 4.48
N GLN A 210 -1.28 -28.55 3.60
CA GLN A 210 -0.39 -29.64 3.95
C GLN A 210 0.69 -29.71 2.88
N VAL A 211 1.77 -28.96 3.08
CA VAL A 211 3.05 -29.31 2.47
C VAL A 211 4.11 -29.20 3.57
N GLU A 212 4.43 -30.38 4.09
CA GLU A 212 5.78 -30.80 4.50
C GLU A 212 6.38 -30.14 5.75
N GLU A 213 6.03 -30.72 6.91
CA GLU A 213 7.11 -31.22 7.76
C GLU A 213 7.96 -32.21 6.94
N VAL A 214 9.13 -31.79 6.49
CA VAL A 214 10.19 -32.72 6.11
C VAL A 214 11.46 -32.33 6.86
N LYS A 215 11.72 -33.15 7.89
CA LYS A 215 12.99 -33.54 8.52
C LYS A 215 14.17 -32.58 8.52
#